data_AF-A0A022QGT9-F1
#
_entry.id   AF-A0A022QGT9-F1
#
_cell.length_a   1.000
_cell.length_b   1.000
_cell.length_c   1.000
_cell.angle_alpha   90.00
_cell.angle_beta   90.00
_cell.angle_gamma   90.00
#
_symmetry.space_group_name_H-M   'P 1'
#
loop_
_entity.id
_entity.type
_entity.pdbx_description
1 polymer ?
#
loop_
_entity_poly.entity_id
_entity_poly.type
_entity_poly.pdbx_seq_one_letter_code
_entity_poly.pdbx_strand_id
1 'polypeptide(L)'
;MLAIFKNGLVNPPKELHSPASIQLASDRFKTCEETLKEFLSANPNNGFSLGFVDKAILAYAPPTSQPRLFCGVDDVYCTFLGNLNNLCNLNKQYGLSKGGNEAMFVIEAYRTLRDRSPIPAHQVLKELDGAFGFVIYDHKYGIVFAALGADKSVNLFWGVAADGSVMISDNVALVKASCRKSFAPFPPGIMFI
;
A
#
# COMPACT_ATOMS: atom_id res chain seq x y z
N MET A 1 -8.34 0.63 2.16
CA MET A 1 -7.28 1.63 1.96
C MET A 1 -7.12 1.87 0.47
N LEU A 2 -6.57 3.02 0.08
CA LEU A 2 -6.25 3.31 -1.30
C LEU A 2 -4.96 4.13 -1.35
N ALA A 3 -3.94 3.64 -2.03
CA ALA A 3 -2.72 4.38 -2.31
C ALA A 3 -2.65 4.66 -3.82
N ILE A 4 -2.31 5.89 -4.19
CA ILE A 4 -2.16 6.34 -5.57
C ILE A 4 -0.77 6.98 -5.67
N PHE A 5 0.06 6.48 -6.57
CA PHE A 5 1.41 6.97 -6.84
C PHE A 5 1.42 7.51 -8.26
N LYS A 6 1.75 8.79 -8.42
CA LYS A 6 1.76 9.44 -9.74
C LYS A 6 2.85 8.86 -10.62
N ASN A 7 2.62 8.97 -11.92
CA ASN A 7 3.53 8.44 -12.94
C ASN A 7 4.98 8.89 -12.69
N GLY A 8 5.93 7.97 -12.84
CA GLY A 8 7.36 8.21 -12.62
C GLY A 8 7.84 8.05 -11.18
N LEU A 9 6.94 7.95 -10.19
CA LEU A 9 7.33 7.63 -8.81
C LEU A 9 7.61 6.13 -8.62
N VAL A 10 6.84 5.30 -9.32
CA VAL A 10 6.80 3.84 -9.19
C VAL A 10 6.89 3.26 -10.60
N ASN A 11 7.79 2.30 -10.81
CA ASN A 11 7.94 1.57 -12.07
C ASN A 11 7.21 0.21 -12.02
N PRO A 12 5.93 0.13 -12.41
CA PRO A 12 5.22 -1.13 -12.44
C PRO A 12 5.83 -2.08 -13.49
N PRO A 13 5.72 -3.40 -13.30
CA PRO A 13 6.18 -4.40 -14.24
C PRO A 13 5.40 -4.31 -15.55
N LYS A 14 6.10 -4.58 -16.66
CA LYS A 14 5.55 -4.43 -18.01
C LYS A 14 4.31 -5.30 -18.23
N GLU A 15 4.25 -6.43 -17.53
CA GLU A 15 3.18 -7.42 -17.56
C GLU A 15 1.85 -6.87 -17.02
N LEU A 16 1.88 -5.80 -16.21
CA LEU A 16 0.68 -5.15 -15.69
C LEU A 16 0.01 -4.26 -16.74
N HIS A 17 0.72 -3.88 -17.81
CA HIS A 17 0.17 -3.05 -18.88
C HIS A 17 -0.64 -3.92 -19.85
N SER A 18 -1.97 -3.77 -19.85
CA SER A 18 -2.82 -4.42 -20.84
C SER A 18 -3.03 -3.51 -22.06
N PRO A 19 -2.58 -3.90 -23.28
CA PRO A 19 -2.83 -3.12 -24.50
C PRO A 19 -4.33 -3.04 -24.87
N ALA A 20 -5.17 -3.90 -24.28
CA ALA A 20 -6.61 -3.94 -24.50
C ALA A 20 -7.39 -2.83 -23.77
N SER A 21 -6.73 -2.01 -22.97
CA SER A 21 -7.36 -0.87 -22.25
C SER A 21 -7.75 0.28 -23.18
N ILE A 22 -7.16 0.34 -24.38
CA ILE A 22 -7.36 1.40 -25.39
C ILE A 22 -8.67 1.22 -26.19
N GLN A 23 -9.28 0.03 -26.19
CA GLN A 23 -10.35 -0.34 -27.15
C GLN A 23 -11.80 -0.40 -26.61
N LEU A 24 -12.08 0.05 -25.38
CA LEU A 24 -13.46 0.08 -24.86
C LEU A 24 -13.97 1.51 -24.72
N ALA A 25 -14.67 1.96 -25.77
CA ALA A 25 -15.23 3.29 -25.96
C ALA A 25 -16.61 3.53 -25.30
N SER A 26 -17.10 2.62 -24.43
CA SER A 26 -18.47 2.76 -23.86
C SER A 26 -18.55 3.11 -22.38
N ASP A 27 -17.54 2.79 -21.56
CA ASP A 27 -17.52 3.24 -20.16
C ASP A 27 -16.61 4.45 -20.02
N ARG A 28 -17.06 5.50 -19.34
CA ARG A 28 -16.19 6.63 -18.99
C ARG A 28 -15.13 6.12 -17.99
N PHE A 29 -13.84 6.33 -18.26
CA PHE A 29 -12.79 5.99 -17.30
C PHE A 29 -12.99 6.83 -16.04
N LYS A 30 -12.97 6.20 -14.85
CA LYS A 30 -12.83 7.00 -13.64
C LYS A 30 -11.38 7.42 -13.53
N THR A 31 -11.14 8.71 -13.32
CA THR A 31 -9.82 9.20 -12.97
C THR A 31 -9.44 8.71 -11.57
N CYS A 32 -8.15 8.76 -11.24
CA CYS A 32 -7.70 8.50 -9.88
C CYS A 32 -8.38 9.45 -8.87
N GLU A 33 -8.66 10.69 -9.26
CA GLU A 33 -9.36 11.68 -8.45
C GLU A 33 -10.84 11.32 -8.23
N GLU A 34 -11.54 10.88 -9.27
CA GLU A 34 -12.92 10.41 -9.15
C GLU A 34 -13.01 9.17 -8.26
N THR A 35 -12.05 8.25 -8.38
CA THR A 35 -11.98 7.04 -7.54
C THR A 35 -11.66 7.39 -6.08
N LEU A 36 -10.81 8.38 -5.84
CA LEU A 36 -10.55 8.91 -4.50
C LEU A 36 -11.81 9.54 -3.89
N LYS A 37 -12.54 10.36 -4.66
CA LYS A 37 -13.80 10.97 -4.21
C LYS A 37 -14.82 9.90 -3.85
N GLU A 38 -14.98 8.89 -4.70
CA GLU A 38 -15.86 7.74 -4.43
C GLU A 38 -15.45 6.99 -3.15
N PHE A 39 -14.15 6.74 -2.95
CA PHE A 39 -13.65 6.13 -1.73
C PHE A 39 -14.03 6.93 -0.48
N LEU A 40 -13.86 8.25 -0.51
CA LEU A 40 -14.20 9.12 0.62
C LEU A 40 -15.71 9.22 0.83
N SER A 41 -16.50 9.32 -0.25
CA SER A 41 -17.97 9.31 -0.17
C SER A 41 -18.53 8.00 0.38
N ALA A 42 -17.88 6.87 0.11
CA ALA A 42 -18.23 5.58 0.70
C ALA A 42 -17.85 5.48 2.20
N ASN A 43 -17.01 6.37 2.72
CA ASN A 43 -16.51 6.37 4.10
C ASN A 43 -16.66 7.75 4.77
N PRO A 44 -17.87 8.31 4.85
CA PRO A 44 -18.08 9.74 5.14
C PRO A 44 -17.71 10.16 6.56
N ASN A 45 -17.77 9.25 7.54
CA ASN A 45 -17.63 9.62 8.94
C ASN A 45 -16.18 9.69 9.42
N ASN A 46 -15.28 8.88 8.86
CA ASN A 46 -13.93 8.67 9.38
C ASN A 46 -12.89 8.34 8.27
N GLY A 47 -13.29 8.41 7.00
CA GLY A 47 -12.37 8.28 5.88
C GLY A 47 -11.60 9.59 5.66
N PHE A 48 -10.31 9.49 5.38
CA PHE A 48 -9.49 10.66 5.05
C PHE A 48 -8.49 10.33 3.95
N SER A 49 -7.91 11.37 3.37
CA SER A 49 -6.82 11.26 2.41
C SER A 49 -5.71 12.23 2.73
N LEU A 50 -4.47 11.81 2.53
CA LEU A 50 -3.27 12.61 2.64
C LEU A 50 -2.62 12.71 1.26
N GLY A 51 -2.54 13.94 0.75
CA GLY A 51 -1.89 14.24 -0.52
C GLY A 51 -0.47 14.75 -0.30
N PHE A 52 0.48 14.20 -1.06
CA PHE A 52 1.89 14.57 -1.04
C PHE A 52 2.25 15.32 -2.32
N VAL A 53 1.76 16.56 -2.40
CA VAL A 53 1.92 17.44 -3.57
C VAL A 53 1.41 16.72 -4.83
N ASP A 54 2.29 16.52 -5.81
CA ASP A 54 2.03 15.91 -7.11
C ASP A 54 2.63 14.49 -7.22
N LYS A 55 3.03 13.89 -6.10
CA LYS A 55 3.71 12.58 -6.09
C LYS A 55 2.81 11.42 -5.68
N ALA A 56 2.09 11.56 -4.57
CA ALA A 56 1.34 10.44 -4.01
C ALA A 56 0.09 10.90 -3.25
N ILE A 57 -0.88 10.00 -3.14
CA ILE A 57 -2.06 10.16 -2.30
C ILE A 57 -2.25 8.86 -1.51
N LEU A 58 -2.37 8.95 -0.19
CA LEU A 58 -2.76 7.84 0.67
C LEU A 58 -4.14 8.11 1.24
N ALA A 59 -5.08 7.22 1.05
CA ALA A 59 -6.42 7.31 1.59
C ALA A 59 -6.72 6.12 2.52
N TYR A 60 -7.24 6.47 3.68
CA TYR A 60 -7.55 5.56 4.75
C TYR A 60 -9.04 5.66 5.08
N ALA A 61 -9.59 4.52 5.48
CA ALA A 61 -10.89 4.45 6.12
C ALA A 61 -10.77 3.44 7.28
N PRO A 62 -11.57 3.55 8.34
CA PRO A 62 -11.54 2.59 9.43
C PRO A 62 -11.83 1.16 8.94
N PRO A 63 -11.40 0.15 9.71
CA PRO A 63 -11.67 -1.24 9.39
C PRO A 63 -13.18 -1.53 9.43
N THR A 64 -13.70 -2.23 8.42
CA THR A 64 -15.07 -2.77 8.41
C THR A 64 -15.12 -4.25 8.79
N SER A 65 -14.02 -4.99 8.55
CA SER A 65 -13.95 -6.45 8.72
C SER A 65 -12.57 -6.93 9.17
N GLN A 66 -11.49 -6.36 8.62
CA GLN A 66 -10.11 -6.68 8.98
C GLN A 66 -9.46 -5.53 9.72
N PRO A 67 -8.61 -5.78 10.72
CA PRO A 67 -7.87 -4.74 11.41
C PRO A 67 -7.10 -3.88 10.39
N ARG A 68 -7.13 -2.57 10.59
CA ARG A 68 -6.42 -1.62 9.74
C ARG A 68 -5.86 -0.52 10.62
N LEU A 69 -4.60 -0.17 10.36
CA LEU A 69 -3.89 0.87 11.07
C LEU A 69 -3.30 1.86 10.06
N PHE A 70 -3.24 3.12 10.45
CA PHE A 70 -2.51 4.16 9.73
C PHE A 70 -1.53 4.81 10.71
N CYS A 71 -0.30 5.00 10.28
CA CYS A 71 0.74 5.62 11.09
C CYS A 71 1.66 6.47 10.22
N GLY A 72 2.12 7.60 10.75
CA GLY A 72 3.15 8.43 10.14
C GLY A 72 4.24 8.74 11.17
N VAL A 73 5.50 8.50 10.82
CA VAL A 73 6.67 8.77 11.67
C VAL A 73 7.81 9.27 10.77
N ASP A 74 8.41 10.42 11.09
CA ASP A 74 9.57 10.98 10.39
C ASP A 74 9.45 11.01 8.85
N ASP A 75 8.33 11.56 8.34
CA ASP A 75 7.99 11.63 6.91
C ASP A 75 7.78 10.27 6.20
N VAL A 76 7.68 9.18 6.97
CA VAL A 76 7.33 7.85 6.48
C VAL A 76 5.91 7.51 6.93
N TYR A 77 5.05 7.19 5.96
CA TYR A 77 3.63 6.93 6.20
C TYR A 77 3.29 5.50 5.83
N CYS A 78 2.58 4.80 6.71
CA CYS A 78 2.21 3.40 6.55
C CYS A 78 0.71 3.22 6.70
N THR A 79 0.11 2.48 5.77
CA THR A 79 -1.19 1.82 6.00
C THR A 79 -0.97 0.33 6.12
N PHE A 80 -1.36 -0.23 7.27
CA PHE A 80 -1.23 -1.65 7.59
C PHE A 80 -2.61 -2.30 7.65
N LEU A 81 -2.71 -3.52 7.14
CA LEU A 81 -3.89 -4.38 7.12
C LEU A 81 -3.56 -5.71 7.80
N GLY A 82 -4.50 -6.21 8.59
CA GLY A 82 -4.37 -7.48 9.31
C GLY A 82 -3.62 -7.35 10.63
N ASN A 83 -2.88 -8.38 11.02
CA ASN A 83 -2.23 -8.48 12.33
C ASN A 83 -0.94 -9.31 12.25
N LEU A 84 -0.01 -9.05 13.17
CA LEU A 84 1.20 -9.85 13.36
C LEU A 84 1.08 -10.69 14.63
N ASN A 85 1.27 -12.00 14.50
CA ASN A 85 1.24 -12.97 15.61
C ASN A 85 2.47 -12.84 16.52
N ASN A 86 3.59 -12.35 15.98
CA ASN A 86 4.88 -12.27 16.68
C ASN A 86 5.35 -10.83 16.97
N LEU A 87 4.45 -9.84 16.91
CA LEU A 87 4.77 -8.41 17.12
C LEU A 87 5.55 -8.14 18.41
N CYS A 88 5.20 -8.82 19.52
CA CYS A 88 5.90 -8.62 20.80
C CYS A 88 7.39 -9.01 20.73
N ASN A 89 7.71 -10.08 19.99
CA ASN A 89 9.08 -10.52 19.79
C ASN A 89 9.83 -9.56 18.85
N LEU A 90 9.18 -9.16 17.77
CA LEU A 90 9.69 -8.19 16.81
C LEU A 90 10.01 -6.84 17.48
N ASN A 91 9.10 -6.30 18.29
CA ASN A 91 9.35 -5.06 19.03
C ASN A 91 10.58 -5.17 19.95
N LYS A 92 10.78 -6.31 20.64
CA LYS A 92 11.96 -6.52 21.48
C LYS A 92 13.25 -6.58 20.65
N GLN A 93 13.24 -7.27 19.51
CA GLN A 93 14.41 -7.42 18.63
C GLN A 93 14.85 -6.08 18.02
N TYR A 94 13.88 -5.25 17.64
CA TYR A 94 14.13 -3.93 17.05
C TYR A 94 14.27 -2.81 18.10
N GLY A 95 14.21 -3.16 19.40
CA GLY A 95 14.41 -2.20 20.50
C GLY A 95 13.27 -1.19 20.66
N LEU A 96 12.06 -1.50 20.18
CA LEU A 96 10.89 -0.64 20.30
C LEU A 96 10.31 -0.72 21.71
N SER A 97 9.89 0.44 22.24
CA SER A 97 9.30 0.57 23.57
C SER A 97 7.93 -0.12 23.67
N LYS A 98 7.48 -0.36 24.91
CA LYS A 98 6.16 -0.97 25.17
C LYS A 98 5.05 -0.07 24.60
N GLY A 99 4.26 -0.59 23.65
CA GLY A 99 3.10 0.10 23.06
C GLY A 99 3.13 0.24 21.54
N GLY A 100 4.20 -0.20 20.86
CA GLY A 100 4.25 -0.21 19.40
C GLY A 100 3.21 -1.15 18.78
N ASN A 101 2.47 -0.65 17.80
CA ASN A 101 1.56 -1.42 16.96
C ASN A 101 2.25 -1.88 15.66
N GLU A 102 1.56 -2.67 14.85
CA GLU A 102 2.09 -3.25 13.61
C GLU A 102 2.54 -2.19 12.60
N ALA A 103 1.80 -1.09 12.46
CA ALA A 103 2.16 -0.02 11.53
C ALA A 103 3.43 0.70 11.96
N MET A 104 3.58 1.00 13.27
CA MET A 104 4.80 1.57 13.83
C MET A 104 6.00 0.64 13.66
N PHE A 105 5.83 -0.65 13.97
CA PHE A 105 6.88 -1.63 13.81
C PHE A 105 7.38 -1.69 12.36
N VAL A 106 6.46 -1.77 11.39
CA VAL A 106 6.81 -1.88 9.97
C VAL A 106 7.53 -0.63 9.46
N ILE A 107 7.18 0.58 9.93
CA ILE A 107 7.93 1.80 9.62
C ILE A 107 9.38 1.69 10.14
N GLU A 108 9.56 1.26 11.39
CA GLU A 108 10.89 1.16 12.01
C GLU A 108 11.76 0.08 11.37
N ALA A 109 11.15 -1.05 10.99
CA ALA A 109 11.82 -2.09 10.23
C ALA A 109 12.26 -1.58 8.85
N TYR A 110 11.41 -0.84 8.13
CA TYR A 110 11.76 -0.19 6.87
C TYR A 110 12.92 0.82 7.03
N ARG A 111 12.86 1.69 8.05
CA ARG A 111 13.94 2.66 8.33
C ARG A 111 15.26 1.96 8.62
N THR A 112 15.23 0.87 9.39
CA THR A 112 16.42 0.06 9.67
C THR A 112 17.02 -0.51 8.39
N LEU A 113 16.20 -1.01 7.47
CA LEU A 113 16.64 -1.50 6.16
C LEU A 113 17.26 -0.40 5.29
N ARG A 114 16.63 0.78 5.27
CA ARG A 114 17.09 1.95 4.51
C ARG A 114 18.42 2.50 5.06
N ASP A 115 18.51 2.68 6.38
CA ASP A 115 19.58 3.44 7.03
C ASP A 115 20.79 2.57 7.44
N ARG A 116 20.61 1.25 7.62
CA ARG A 116 21.65 0.34 8.16
C ARG A 116 22.04 -0.82 7.24
N SER A 117 21.82 -0.72 5.93
CA SER A 117 22.08 -1.81 4.98
C SER A 117 23.52 -2.35 5.08
N PRO A 118 23.69 -3.68 5.22
CA PRO A 118 23.46 -4.58 4.08
C PRO A 118 22.36 -5.63 4.30
N ILE A 119 21.40 -5.43 5.21
CA ILE A 119 20.30 -6.40 5.40
C ILE A 119 19.34 -6.29 4.20
N PRO A 120 19.20 -7.34 3.37
CA PRO A 120 18.29 -7.31 2.25
C PRO A 120 16.86 -7.45 2.78
N ALA A 121 15.98 -6.60 2.30
CA ALA A 121 14.62 -6.45 2.83
C ALA A 121 13.80 -7.74 2.91
N HIS A 122 14.07 -8.73 2.05
CA HIS A 122 13.40 -10.03 2.07
C HIS A 122 13.61 -10.78 3.38
N GLN A 123 14.64 -10.42 4.14
CA GLN A 123 14.91 -10.99 5.45
C GLN A 123 13.92 -10.48 6.51
N VAL A 124 13.54 -9.20 6.46
CA VAL A 124 12.54 -8.62 7.38
C VAL A 124 11.16 -9.20 7.15
N LEU A 125 10.74 -9.39 5.88
CA LEU A 125 9.45 -10.03 5.62
C LEU A 125 9.39 -11.49 6.08
N LYS A 126 10.52 -12.22 6.06
CA LYS A 126 10.57 -13.60 6.58
C LYS A 126 10.38 -13.66 8.10
N GLU A 127 10.69 -12.57 8.80
CA GLU A 127 10.48 -12.47 10.24
C GLU A 127 9.03 -12.12 10.59
N LEU A 128 8.21 -11.65 9.65
CA LEU A 128 6.81 -11.32 9.92
C LEU A 128 5.97 -12.60 9.91
N ASP A 129 5.34 -12.90 11.05
CA ASP A 129 4.36 -13.99 11.17
C ASP A 129 2.98 -13.39 11.39
N GLY A 130 2.01 -13.82 10.59
CA GLY A 130 0.63 -13.35 10.66
C GLY A 130 -0.01 -13.14 9.29
N ALA A 131 -1.26 -12.70 9.34
CA ALA A 131 -2.03 -12.30 8.17
C ALA A 131 -1.88 -10.79 8.00
N PHE A 132 -1.07 -10.35 7.04
CA PHE A 132 -0.78 -8.94 6.89
C PHE A 132 -0.67 -8.47 5.45
N GLY A 133 -0.88 -7.17 5.24
CA GLY A 133 -0.50 -6.45 4.05
C GLY A 133 -0.27 -4.99 4.39
N PHE A 134 0.70 -4.34 3.77
CA PHE A 134 0.95 -2.92 4.05
C PHE A 134 1.51 -2.17 2.85
N VAL A 135 1.33 -0.85 2.90
CA VAL A 135 1.96 0.10 1.98
C VAL A 135 2.61 1.21 2.80
N ILE A 136 3.91 1.36 2.63
CA ILE A 136 4.72 2.47 3.12
C ILE A 136 5.00 3.43 1.97
N TYR A 137 4.88 4.72 2.24
CA TYR A 137 5.42 5.79 1.42
C TYR A 137 6.39 6.63 2.24
N ASP A 138 7.65 6.64 1.82
CA ASP A 138 8.69 7.50 2.36
C ASP A 138 8.72 8.80 1.55
N HIS A 139 8.11 9.85 2.09
CA HIS A 139 7.98 11.11 1.38
C HIS A 139 9.33 11.78 1.13
N LYS A 140 10.28 11.61 2.08
CA LYS A 140 11.61 12.23 2.02
C LYS A 140 12.43 11.71 0.85
N TYR A 141 12.38 10.40 0.60
CA TYR A 141 13.15 9.76 -0.48
C TYR A 141 12.30 9.45 -1.72
N GLY A 142 10.98 9.58 -1.65
CA GLY A 142 10.07 9.22 -2.73
C GLY A 142 10.02 7.71 -2.99
N ILE A 143 10.21 6.89 -1.94
CA ILE A 143 10.27 5.43 -2.04
C ILE A 143 8.92 4.84 -1.61
N VAL A 144 8.44 3.84 -2.35
CA VAL A 144 7.29 3.03 -1.97
C VAL A 144 7.76 1.66 -1.53
N PHE A 145 7.26 1.20 -0.39
CA PHE A 145 7.53 -0.16 0.07
C PHE A 145 6.23 -0.85 0.43
N ALA A 146 5.90 -1.91 -0.31
CA ALA A 146 4.65 -2.63 -0.12
C ALA A 146 4.91 -4.13 0.02
N ALA A 147 4.09 -4.78 0.83
CA ALA A 147 4.19 -6.21 1.05
C ALA A 147 2.82 -6.82 1.33
N LEU A 148 2.69 -8.08 0.93
CA LEU A 148 1.57 -8.93 1.28
C LEU A 148 2.13 -10.24 1.88
N GLY A 149 1.58 -10.63 3.03
CA GLY A 149 1.89 -11.91 3.67
C GLY A 149 1.44 -13.09 2.80
N ALA A 150 1.95 -14.29 3.11
CA ALA A 150 1.59 -15.50 2.39
C ALA A 150 0.15 -15.97 2.68
N ASP A 151 -0.44 -15.51 3.79
CA ASP A 151 -1.82 -15.79 4.18
C ASP A 151 -2.81 -15.06 3.25
N LYS A 152 -3.82 -15.79 2.75
CA LYS A 152 -4.81 -15.29 1.78
C LYS A 152 -5.98 -14.54 2.42
N SER A 153 -6.00 -14.41 3.74
CA SER A 153 -7.03 -13.66 4.45
C SER A 153 -6.93 -12.17 4.13
N VAL A 154 -5.72 -11.59 4.09
CA VAL A 154 -5.52 -10.22 3.60
C VAL A 154 -5.32 -10.25 2.09
N ASN A 155 -5.98 -9.33 1.39
CA ASN A 155 -5.86 -9.20 -0.05
C ASN A 155 -5.45 -7.78 -0.42
N LEU A 156 -4.49 -7.68 -1.33
CA LEU A 156 -4.09 -6.44 -1.96
C LEU A 156 -4.17 -6.60 -3.47
N PHE A 157 -4.55 -5.52 -4.14
CA PHE A 157 -4.64 -5.41 -5.58
C PHE A 157 -3.88 -4.17 -6.01
N TRP A 158 -3.34 -4.23 -7.21
CA TRP A 158 -2.64 -3.10 -7.80
C TRP A 158 -2.90 -3.01 -9.29
N GLY A 159 -2.72 -1.81 -9.83
CA GLY A 159 -2.93 -1.56 -11.24
C GLY A 159 -2.32 -0.25 -11.68
N VAL A 160 -2.25 -0.08 -13.00
CA VAL A 160 -1.82 1.15 -13.65
C VAL A 160 -3.03 1.84 -14.26
N ALA A 161 -3.29 3.07 -13.82
CA ALA A 161 -4.33 3.93 -14.36
C ALA A 161 -3.93 4.50 -15.73
N ALA A 162 -4.90 5.10 -16.43
CA ALA A 162 -4.69 5.65 -17.78
C ALA A 162 -3.65 6.79 -17.83
N ASP A 163 -3.47 7.52 -16.72
CA ASP A 163 -2.46 8.59 -16.59
C ASP A 163 -1.06 8.07 -16.21
N GLY A 164 -0.89 6.74 -16.13
CA GLY A 164 0.34 6.08 -15.70
C GLY A 164 0.52 6.00 -14.20
N SER A 165 -0.43 6.50 -13.40
CA SER A 165 -0.37 6.38 -11.94
C SER A 165 -0.57 4.92 -11.51
N VAL A 166 0.19 4.47 -10.51
CA VAL A 166 0.01 3.16 -9.88
C VAL A 166 -0.95 3.28 -8.71
N MET A 167 -1.90 2.35 -8.63
CA MET A 167 -2.86 2.27 -7.54
C MET A 167 -2.67 0.98 -6.77
N ILE A 168 -2.74 1.03 -5.44
CA ILE A 168 -2.75 -0.13 -4.56
C ILE A 168 -3.94 -0.02 -3.60
N SER A 169 -4.72 -1.10 -3.46
CA SER A 169 -5.93 -1.10 -2.62
C SER A 169 -6.29 -2.53 -2.22
N ASP A 170 -6.92 -2.67 -1.05
CA ASP A 170 -7.55 -3.92 -0.61
C ASP A 170 -8.95 -4.13 -1.21
N ASN A 171 -9.50 -3.11 -1.87
CA ASN A 171 -10.75 -3.19 -2.62
C ASN A 171 -10.47 -3.22 -4.14
N VAL A 172 -10.67 -4.40 -4.74
CA VAL A 172 -10.49 -4.64 -6.18
C VAL A 172 -11.41 -3.79 -7.06
N ALA A 173 -12.60 -3.41 -6.59
CA ALA A 173 -13.54 -2.60 -7.36
C ALA A 173 -12.97 -1.21 -7.63
N LEU A 174 -12.27 -0.61 -6.66
CA LEU A 174 -11.60 0.69 -6.82
C LEU A 174 -10.47 0.60 -7.85
N VAL A 175 -9.65 -0.47 -7.80
CA VAL A 175 -8.57 -0.67 -8.76
C VAL A 175 -9.13 -0.88 -10.16
N LYS A 176 -10.17 -1.70 -10.32
CA LYS A 176 -10.84 -1.94 -11.61
C LYS A 176 -11.45 -0.68 -12.20
N ALA A 177 -12.00 0.21 -11.36
CA ALA A 177 -12.67 1.43 -11.81
C ALA A 177 -11.71 2.38 -12.55
N SER A 178 -10.45 2.49 -12.08
CA SER A 178 -9.41 3.32 -12.72
C SER A 178 -8.50 2.55 -13.69
N CYS A 179 -8.12 1.31 -13.36
CA CYS A 179 -7.08 0.56 -14.08
C CYS A 179 -7.63 -0.47 -15.10
N ARG A 180 -8.95 -0.75 -15.07
CA ARG A 180 -9.65 -1.70 -15.96
C ARG A 180 -9.03 -3.09 -16.05
N LYS A 181 -8.27 -3.35 -17.12
CA LYS A 181 -7.59 -4.63 -17.41
C LYS A 181 -6.11 -4.59 -17.03
N SER A 182 -5.58 -3.41 -16.72
CA SER A 182 -4.21 -3.18 -16.29
C SER A 182 -4.11 -3.29 -14.76
N PHE A 183 -4.58 -4.41 -14.20
CA PHE A 183 -4.53 -4.68 -12.77
C PHE A 183 -4.31 -6.16 -12.50
N ALA A 184 -3.80 -6.47 -11.32
CA ALA A 184 -3.59 -7.83 -10.86
C ALA A 184 -3.76 -7.91 -9.33
N PRO A 185 -3.89 -9.12 -8.77
CA PRO A 185 -3.58 -9.34 -7.36
C PRO A 185 -2.14 -8.90 -7.07
N PHE A 186 -1.92 -8.31 -5.90
CA PHE A 186 -0.57 -7.99 -5.44
C PHE A 186 0.13 -9.29 -5.05
N PRO A 187 1.37 -9.54 -5.51
CA PRO A 187 2.04 -10.80 -5.24
C PRO A 187 2.38 -10.95 -3.74
N PRO A 188 2.24 -12.15 -3.16
CA PRO A 188 2.77 -12.45 -1.83
C PRO A 188 4.29 -12.43 -1.81
N GLY A 189 4.87 -11.99 -0.70
CA GLY A 189 6.31 -11.73 -0.61
C GLY A 189 6.69 -10.38 -1.23
N ILE A 190 7.92 -9.93 -1.00
CA ILE A 190 8.34 -8.54 -1.27
C ILE A 190 8.13 -8.09 -2.71
N MET A 191 7.65 -6.86 -2.85
CA MET A 191 7.88 -6.04 -4.03
C MET A 191 8.27 -4.61 -3.60
N PHE A 192 9.46 -4.16 -4.00
CA PHE A 192 9.87 -2.75 -3.91
C PHE A 192 9.58 -2.06 -5.23
N ILE A 193 9.05 -0.85 -5.19
CA ILE A 193 8.94 -0.02 -6.37
C ILE A 193 9.21 1.44 -6.02
#